data_AF-A0A2H0WFC1-F1
#
_entry.id   AF-A0A2H0WFC1-F1
#
_cell.length_a   1.000
_cell.length_b   1.000
_cell.length_c   1.000
_cell.angle_alpha   90.00
_cell.angle_beta   90.00
_cell.angle_gamma   90.00
#
_symmetry.space_group_name_H-M   'P 1'
#
loop_
_entity.id
_entity.type
_entity.pdbx_description
1 polymer ?
#
loop_
_entity_poly.entity_id
_entity_poly.type
_entity_poly.pdbx_seq_one_letter_code
_entity_poly.pdbx_strand_id
1 'polypeptide(L)'
;MLVMGDLFSGLKIEVSLGVLKLTLSKDLLMLLRSALAMTFVLFFAVSPSQAAAKVSNESIIISFNDWKMEKTQVAQQQIASVRAQQARYRTAGQKTQLNELDKQLSQLQWNLDVANDLSIADYLALYLSRQTSPDRFKQAAARMTTKEVADLMEAYSLSMGVGSPEERAFTASSSPFPSLPAQASEQKGP
;
A
#
# COMPACT_ATOMS: atom_id res chain seq x y z
N MET A 1 10.78 1.70 -67.99
CA MET A 1 11.62 1.15 -66.92
C MET A 1 10.83 0.06 -66.22
N LEU A 2 11.49 -1.04 -65.89
CA LEU A 2 10.97 -2.39 -65.67
C LEU A 2 9.94 -2.60 -64.55
N VAL A 3 9.11 -3.62 -64.80
CA VAL A 3 8.09 -4.29 -63.98
C VAL A 3 8.69 -5.09 -62.81
N MET A 4 8.05 -5.05 -61.64
CA MET A 4 7.84 -6.14 -60.65
C MET A 4 7.16 -5.51 -59.42
N GLY A 5 6.05 -5.98 -58.88
CA GLY A 5 5.28 -7.20 -59.08
C GLY A 5 4.41 -7.35 -57.83
N ASP A 6 3.10 -7.41 -58.04
CA ASP A 6 2.09 -7.78 -57.06
C ASP A 6 2.49 -9.05 -56.29
N LEU A 7 2.67 -8.92 -54.98
CA LEU A 7 2.70 -10.04 -54.05
C LEU A 7 1.81 -9.65 -52.88
N PHE A 8 0.89 -10.54 -52.52
CA PHE A 8 -0.24 -10.35 -51.60
C PHE A 8 -1.53 -9.75 -52.19
N SER A 9 -1.82 -10.12 -53.44
CA SER A 9 -3.19 -10.52 -53.76
C SER A 9 -3.46 -11.90 -53.14
N GLY A 10 -4.53 -12.00 -52.36
CA GLY A 10 -5.23 -13.27 -52.13
C GLY A 10 -4.77 -14.12 -50.95
N LEU A 11 -5.04 -13.68 -49.72
CA LEU A 11 -5.38 -14.64 -48.65
C LEU A 11 -6.78 -14.37 -48.13
N LYS A 12 -7.76 -14.89 -48.88
CA LYS A 12 -9.16 -14.93 -48.50
C LYS A 12 -9.35 -16.20 -47.68
N ILE A 13 -9.23 -16.09 -46.36
CA ILE A 13 -9.54 -17.21 -45.47
C ILE A 13 -11.07 -17.27 -45.34
N GLU A 14 -11.70 -18.04 -46.22
CA GLU A 14 -13.10 -18.47 -46.03
C GLU A 14 -13.12 -19.61 -45.00
N VAL A 15 -13.30 -19.25 -43.72
CA VAL A 15 -13.84 -20.18 -42.74
C VAL A 15 -15.35 -20.18 -42.92
N SER A 16 -15.84 -21.14 -43.70
CA SER A 16 -17.28 -21.42 -43.81
C SER A 16 -17.74 -22.18 -42.57
N LEU A 17 -18.07 -21.44 -41.52
CA LEU A 17 -19.07 -21.86 -40.53
C LEU A 17 -20.27 -20.91 -40.67
N GLY A 18 -21.46 -21.49 -40.73
CA GLY A 18 -22.69 -20.84 -41.17
C GLY A 18 -22.98 -19.48 -40.54
N VAL A 19 -23.45 -18.58 -41.41
CA VAL A 19 -24.43 -17.52 -41.17
C VAL A 19 -24.21 -16.68 -39.89
N LEU A 20 -23.28 -15.72 -39.94
CA LEU A 20 -23.46 -14.37 -39.37
C LEU A 20 -22.28 -13.47 -39.79
N LYS A 21 -22.44 -12.77 -40.92
CA LYS A 21 -21.52 -11.71 -41.34
C LYS A 21 -21.77 -10.45 -40.51
N LEU A 22 -21.15 -10.34 -39.35
CA LEU A 22 -20.95 -9.05 -38.67
C LEU A 22 -19.70 -8.40 -39.24
N THR A 23 -19.89 -7.47 -40.16
CA THR A 23 -18.82 -6.57 -40.63
C THR A 23 -18.42 -5.65 -39.49
N LEU A 24 -17.41 -6.05 -38.73
CA LEU A 24 -16.80 -5.27 -37.66
C LEU A 24 -16.02 -4.11 -38.31
N SER A 25 -16.62 -2.93 -38.36
CA SER A 25 -15.98 -1.73 -38.91
C SER A 25 -14.79 -1.31 -38.04
N LYS A 26 -13.78 -0.70 -38.67
CA LYS A 26 -12.60 -0.14 -37.98
C LYS A 26 -12.98 0.87 -36.89
N ASP A 27 -14.15 1.48 -37.00
CA ASP A 27 -14.70 2.41 -36.00
C ASP A 27 -15.07 1.71 -34.69
N LEU A 28 -15.52 0.45 -34.72
CA LEU A 28 -15.79 -0.33 -33.51
C LEU A 28 -14.49 -0.69 -32.76
N LEU A 29 -13.41 -0.92 -33.51
CA LEU A 29 -12.08 -1.17 -32.94
C LEU A 29 -11.47 0.10 -32.33
N MET A 30 -11.77 1.28 -32.89
CA MET A 30 -11.37 2.58 -32.31
C MET A 30 -12.17 2.92 -31.05
N LEU A 31 -13.47 2.60 -31.00
CA LEU A 31 -14.29 2.77 -29.78
C LEU A 31 -13.84 1.83 -28.65
N LEU A 32 -13.45 0.58 -28.96
CA LEU A 32 -12.89 -0.33 -27.94
C LEU A 32 -11.53 0.13 -27.40
N ARG A 33 -10.72 0.80 -28.23
CA ARG A 33 -9.42 1.37 -27.81
C ARG A 33 -9.58 2.66 -27.02
N SER A 34 -10.55 3.50 -27.38
CA SER A 34 -10.85 4.73 -26.64
C SER A 34 -11.48 4.48 -25.27
N ALA A 35 -12.13 3.34 -25.06
CA ALA A 35 -12.66 2.94 -23.75
C ALA A 35 -11.60 2.46 -22.76
N LEU A 36 -10.37 2.15 -23.20
CA LEU A 36 -9.30 1.68 -22.31
C LEU A 36 -8.35 2.79 -21.83
N ALA A 37 -8.38 3.99 -22.44
CA ALA A 37 -7.44 5.06 -22.15
C ALA A 37 -7.97 6.15 -21.22
N MET A 38 -9.22 6.04 -20.74
CA MET A 38 -9.86 7.05 -19.87
C MET A 38 -10.30 6.48 -18.52
N THR A 39 -9.53 5.52 -17.99
CA THR A 39 -9.80 4.87 -16.69
C THR A 39 -8.54 4.83 -15.83
N PHE A 40 -7.82 5.95 -15.69
CA PHE A 40 -6.57 5.97 -14.93
C PHE A 40 -6.33 7.22 -14.06
N VAL A 41 -7.38 7.95 -13.67
CA VAL A 41 -7.22 9.12 -12.78
C VAL A 41 -8.15 9.13 -11.55
N LEU A 42 -9.11 8.22 -11.40
CA LEU A 42 -9.95 8.19 -10.18
C LEU A 42 -10.31 6.74 -9.80
N PHE A 43 -9.40 6.04 -9.12
CA PHE A 43 -9.70 4.74 -8.50
C PHE A 43 -9.49 4.77 -6.98
N PHE A 44 -10.14 5.74 -6.34
CA PHE A 44 -10.45 5.68 -4.91
C PHE A 44 -11.95 5.77 -4.59
N ALA A 45 -12.85 5.82 -5.58
CA ALA A 45 -14.28 5.98 -5.27
C ALA A 45 -15.25 5.55 -6.40
N VAL A 46 -15.26 4.28 -6.82
CA VAL A 46 -16.46 3.70 -7.45
C VAL A 46 -16.57 2.23 -7.06
N SER A 47 -17.24 1.98 -5.93
CA SER A 47 -17.88 0.69 -5.67
C SER A 47 -19.15 0.61 -6.53
N PRO A 48 -19.42 -0.50 -7.25
CA PRO A 48 -20.68 -0.66 -7.95
C PRO A 48 -21.83 -0.62 -6.93
N SER A 49 -22.75 0.31 -7.21
CA SER A 49 -24.02 0.56 -6.53
C SER A 49 -24.73 -0.74 -6.17
N GLN A 50 -24.66 -1.12 -4.89
CA GLN A 50 -25.65 -2.01 -4.31
C GLN A 50 -26.94 -1.23 -4.14
N ALA A 51 -27.99 -1.75 -4.77
CA ALA A 51 -29.35 -1.28 -4.60
C ALA A 51 -29.67 -1.12 -3.11
N ALA A 52 -30.42 -0.06 -2.81
CA ALA A 52 -30.80 0.38 -1.48
C ALA A 52 -31.54 -0.72 -0.68
N ALA A 53 -30.78 -1.50 0.08
CA ALA A 53 -31.25 -2.08 1.31
C ALA A 53 -30.69 -1.21 2.44
N LYS A 54 -31.57 -0.43 3.07
CA LYS A 54 -31.29 0.29 4.31
C LYS A 54 -31.22 -0.75 5.44
N VAL A 55 -30.27 -1.68 5.33
CA VAL A 55 -29.82 -2.50 6.44
C VAL A 55 -29.00 -1.54 7.28
N SER A 56 -29.49 -1.24 8.48
CA SER A 56 -28.65 -0.76 9.56
C SER A 56 -27.54 -1.80 9.75
N ASN A 57 -26.47 -1.67 8.95
CA ASN A 57 -25.22 -2.36 9.15
C ASN A 57 -24.65 -1.78 10.45
N GLU A 58 -25.12 -2.30 11.57
CA GLU A 58 -24.38 -2.28 12.81
C GLU A 58 -23.13 -3.11 12.54
N SER A 59 -22.14 -2.47 11.90
CA SER A 59 -20.91 -3.12 11.49
C SER A 59 -20.21 -3.56 12.77
N ILE A 60 -20.25 -4.86 13.03
CA ILE A 60 -19.58 -5.48 14.17
C ILE A 60 -18.13 -4.98 14.17
N ILE A 61 -17.76 -4.28 15.23
CA ILE A 61 -16.40 -3.78 15.40
C ILE A 61 -15.48 -4.99 15.58
N ILE A 62 -14.52 -5.14 14.67
CA ILE A 62 -13.51 -6.22 14.71
C ILE A 62 -12.42 -5.90 15.72
N SER A 63 -11.59 -6.88 16.09
CA SER A 63 -10.45 -6.62 16.97
C SER A 63 -9.30 -5.94 16.22
N PHE A 64 -8.35 -5.35 16.96
CA PHE A 64 -7.14 -4.78 16.38
C PHE A 64 -6.35 -5.81 15.56
N ASN A 65 -6.14 -7.01 16.12
CA ASN A 65 -5.40 -8.07 15.43
C ASN A 65 -6.09 -8.53 14.15
N ASP A 66 -7.43 -8.67 14.17
CA ASP A 66 -8.19 -9.05 12.98
C ASP A 66 -8.06 -7.99 11.89
N TRP A 67 -8.19 -6.72 12.25
CA TRP A 67 -8.04 -5.61 11.32
C TRP A 67 -6.63 -5.55 10.73
N LYS A 68 -5.60 -5.66 11.58
CA LYS A 68 -4.19 -5.63 11.14
C LYS A 68 -3.89 -6.81 10.22
N MET A 69 -4.34 -8.01 10.59
CA MET A 69 -4.21 -9.22 9.77
C MET A 69 -4.88 -9.03 8.41
N GLU A 70 -6.09 -8.45 8.36
CA GLU A 70 -6.78 -8.12 7.10
C GLU A 70 -5.92 -7.18 6.23
N LYS A 71 -5.33 -6.12 6.80
CA LYS A 71 -4.49 -5.18 6.03
C LYS A 71 -3.20 -5.82 5.53
N THR A 72 -2.52 -6.59 6.36
CA THR A 72 -1.35 -7.37 5.94
C THR A 72 -1.71 -8.35 4.83
N GLN A 73 -2.84 -9.06 4.95
CA GLN A 73 -3.28 -10.03 3.95
C GLN A 73 -3.60 -9.37 2.61
N VAL A 74 -4.29 -8.22 2.61
CA VAL A 74 -4.57 -7.46 1.39
C VAL A 74 -3.28 -7.04 0.70
N ALA A 75 -2.29 -6.52 1.43
CA ALA A 75 -1.00 -6.14 0.87
C ALA A 75 -0.26 -7.35 0.27
N GLN A 76 -0.25 -8.49 0.95
CA GLN A 76 0.34 -9.73 0.43
C GLN A 76 -0.35 -10.22 -0.85
N GLN A 77 -1.68 -10.18 -0.91
CA GLN A 77 -2.43 -10.56 -2.10
C GLN A 77 -2.11 -9.65 -3.30
N GLN A 78 -1.98 -8.34 -3.07
CA GLN A 78 -1.59 -7.39 -4.10
C GLN A 78 -0.17 -7.70 -4.63
N ILE A 79 0.80 -7.95 -3.75
CA ILE A 79 2.16 -8.37 -4.14
C ILE A 79 2.12 -9.65 -4.97
N ALA A 80 1.37 -10.66 -4.54
CA ALA A 80 1.24 -11.92 -5.26
C ALA A 80 0.65 -11.72 -6.67
N SER A 81 -0.34 -10.84 -6.79
CA SER A 81 -0.97 -10.51 -8.08
C SER A 81 0.01 -9.81 -9.04
N VAL A 82 0.82 -8.87 -8.54
CA VAL A 82 1.83 -8.16 -9.35
C VAL A 82 2.97 -9.09 -9.74
N ARG A 83 3.44 -9.97 -8.83
CA ARG A 83 4.45 -10.99 -9.16
C ARG A 83 3.97 -11.95 -10.24
N ALA A 84 2.70 -12.37 -10.17
CA ALA A 84 2.11 -13.22 -11.20
C ALA A 84 2.05 -12.51 -12.56
N GLN A 85 1.77 -11.21 -12.58
CA GLN A 85 1.81 -10.40 -13.80
C GLN A 85 3.25 -10.27 -14.34
N GLN A 86 4.24 -9.98 -13.49
CA GLN A 86 5.65 -9.93 -13.89
C GLN A 86 6.10 -11.21 -14.58
N ALA A 87 5.73 -12.38 -14.04
CA ALA A 87 6.07 -13.67 -14.65
C ALA A 87 5.54 -13.79 -16.09
N ARG A 88 4.31 -13.30 -16.35
CA ARG A 88 3.71 -13.28 -17.70
C ARG A 88 4.40 -12.30 -18.65
N TYR A 89 4.79 -11.12 -18.17
CA TYR A 89 5.49 -10.15 -19.01
C TYR A 89 6.95 -10.52 -19.29
N ARG A 90 7.60 -11.25 -18.36
CA ARG A 90 8.93 -11.85 -18.58
C ARG A 90 8.90 -12.85 -19.74
N THR A 91 7.91 -13.73 -19.78
CA THR A 91 7.79 -14.70 -20.89
C THR A 91 7.42 -14.03 -22.21
N ALA A 92 6.68 -12.92 -22.17
CA ALA A 92 6.30 -12.13 -23.36
C ALA A 92 7.39 -11.15 -23.86
N GLY A 93 8.53 -11.02 -23.17
CA GLY A 93 9.62 -10.10 -23.57
C GLY A 93 9.29 -8.60 -23.43
N GLN A 94 8.27 -8.25 -22.66
CA GLN A 94 7.75 -6.87 -22.54
C GLN A 94 8.49 -6.06 -21.47
N LYS A 95 9.67 -5.54 -21.83
CA LYS A 95 10.58 -4.84 -20.89
C LYS A 95 9.99 -3.57 -20.25
N THR A 96 9.23 -2.77 -20.99
CA THR A 96 8.67 -1.51 -20.47
C THR A 96 7.63 -1.76 -19.36
N GLN A 97 6.76 -2.75 -19.56
CA GLN A 97 5.75 -3.18 -18.60
C GLN A 97 6.39 -3.78 -17.35
N LEU A 98 7.52 -4.47 -17.53
CA LEU A 98 8.31 -5.03 -16.43
C LEU A 98 8.83 -3.96 -15.46
N ASN A 99 9.43 -2.91 -16.00
CA ASN A 99 9.98 -1.81 -15.21
C ASN A 99 8.89 -1.10 -14.39
N GLU A 100 7.70 -0.94 -14.96
CA GLU A 100 6.56 -0.35 -14.24
C GLU A 100 6.07 -1.27 -13.12
N LEU A 101 5.95 -2.57 -13.39
CA LEU A 101 5.58 -3.55 -12.37
C LEU A 101 6.63 -3.67 -11.26
N ASP A 102 7.92 -3.49 -11.56
CA ASP A 102 8.98 -3.47 -10.54
C ASP A 102 8.80 -2.29 -9.57
N LYS A 103 8.48 -1.09 -10.08
CA LYS A 103 8.17 0.06 -9.22
C LYS A 103 6.93 -0.19 -8.36
N GLN A 104 5.87 -0.74 -8.95
CA GLN A 104 4.65 -1.10 -8.22
C GLN A 104 4.95 -2.14 -7.15
N LEU A 105 5.79 -3.14 -7.44
CA LEU A 105 6.19 -4.16 -6.48
C LEU A 105 6.93 -3.54 -5.29
N SER A 106 7.87 -2.62 -5.52
CA SER A 106 8.58 -1.92 -4.45
C SER A 106 7.63 -1.10 -3.57
N GLN A 107 6.67 -0.39 -4.16
CA GLN A 107 5.66 0.34 -3.38
C GLN A 107 4.79 -0.60 -2.55
N LEU A 108 4.36 -1.73 -3.12
CA LEU A 108 3.55 -2.70 -2.41
C LEU A 108 4.31 -3.40 -1.28
N GLN A 109 5.62 -3.61 -1.43
CA GLN A 109 6.48 -4.11 -0.36
C GLN A 109 6.54 -3.10 0.80
N TRP A 110 6.76 -1.82 0.49
CA TRP A 110 6.70 -0.78 1.52
C TRP A 110 5.33 -0.71 2.20
N ASN A 111 4.23 -0.84 1.44
CA ASN A 111 2.89 -0.90 2.01
C ASN A 111 2.69 -2.11 2.95
N LEU A 112 3.29 -3.25 2.62
CA LEU A 112 3.26 -4.44 3.48
C LEU A 112 4.03 -4.19 4.78
N ASP A 113 5.19 -3.54 4.70
CA ASP A 113 5.99 -3.18 5.88
C ASP A 113 5.19 -2.23 6.79
N VAL A 114 4.58 -1.18 6.21
CA VAL A 114 3.69 -0.28 6.94
C VAL A 114 2.50 -1.02 7.57
N ALA A 115 1.88 -1.97 6.85
CA ALA A 115 0.78 -2.78 7.38
C ALA A 115 1.22 -3.65 8.57
N ASN A 116 2.44 -4.20 8.52
CA ASN A 116 3.02 -4.97 9.62
C ASN A 116 3.38 -4.09 10.82
N ASP A 117 3.68 -2.81 10.61
CA ASP A 117 4.02 -1.86 11.67
C ASP A 117 2.81 -1.12 12.24
N LEU A 118 1.60 -1.39 11.73
CA LEU A 118 0.36 -0.78 12.26
C LEU A 118 0.23 -1.00 13.77
N SER A 119 -0.02 0.09 14.47
CA SER A 119 -0.22 0.12 15.92
C SER A 119 -1.71 0.23 16.29
N ILE A 120 -2.00 0.09 17.59
CA ILE A 120 -3.36 0.25 18.12
C ILE A 120 -3.83 1.71 18.00
N ALA A 121 -2.90 2.67 18.08
CA ALA A 121 -3.20 4.07 17.81
C ALA A 121 -3.68 4.28 16.37
N ASP A 122 -3.03 3.61 15.40
CA ASP A 122 -3.45 3.65 13.99
C ASP A 122 -4.81 2.98 13.79
N TYR A 123 -5.09 1.89 14.51
CA TYR A 123 -6.40 1.26 14.48
C TYR A 123 -7.52 2.20 14.94
N LEU A 124 -7.30 2.93 16.04
CA LEU A 124 -8.24 3.94 16.52
C LEU A 124 -8.41 5.08 15.50
N ALA A 125 -7.31 5.57 14.94
CA ALA A 125 -7.29 6.72 14.04
C ALA A 125 -7.80 6.40 12.62
N LEU A 126 -7.53 5.21 12.08
CA LEU A 126 -7.82 4.84 10.69
C LEU A 126 -9.10 4.02 10.54
N TYR A 127 -9.36 3.11 11.48
CA TYR A 127 -10.53 2.23 11.43
C TYR A 127 -11.69 2.77 12.26
N LEU A 128 -11.49 2.97 13.57
CA LEU A 128 -12.60 3.35 14.46
C LEU A 128 -13.13 4.76 14.19
N SER A 129 -12.29 5.69 13.72
CA SER A 129 -12.72 7.03 13.32
C SER A 129 -13.76 7.04 12.19
N ARG A 130 -13.75 6.01 11.34
CA ARG A 130 -14.67 5.86 10.20
C ARG A 130 -15.97 5.14 10.55
N GLN A 131 -16.04 4.54 11.75
CA GLN A 131 -17.23 3.83 12.20
C GLN A 131 -18.25 4.82 12.74
N THR A 132 -19.51 4.66 12.33
CA THR A 132 -20.62 5.54 12.74
C THR A 132 -21.32 5.06 14.00
N SER A 133 -21.10 3.81 14.41
CA SER A 133 -21.73 3.24 15.61
C SER A 133 -21.35 4.05 16.87
N PRO A 134 -22.33 4.46 17.70
CA PRO A 134 -22.06 5.21 18.93
C PRO A 134 -21.26 4.38 19.94
N ASP A 135 -21.48 3.06 19.97
CA ASP A 135 -20.82 2.14 20.90
C ASP A 135 -19.48 1.61 20.38
N ARG A 136 -18.97 2.13 19.26
CA ARG A 136 -17.78 1.59 18.58
C ARG A 136 -16.55 1.45 19.49
N PHE A 137 -16.31 2.45 20.35
CA PHE A 137 -15.17 2.44 21.27
C PHE A 137 -15.38 1.44 22.41
N LYS A 138 -16.62 1.31 22.90
CA LYS A 138 -16.97 0.32 23.92
C LYS A 138 -16.81 -1.10 23.39
N GLN A 139 -17.29 -1.35 22.16
CA GLN A 139 -17.14 -2.64 21.50
C GLN A 139 -15.67 -2.96 21.19
N ALA A 140 -14.89 -1.98 20.73
CA ALA A 140 -13.46 -2.14 20.53
C ALA A 140 -12.73 -2.46 21.83
N ALA A 141 -12.97 -1.70 22.90
CA ALA A 141 -12.36 -1.89 24.20
C ALA A 141 -12.69 -3.27 24.80
N ALA A 142 -13.92 -3.77 24.60
CA ALA A 142 -14.32 -5.11 25.05
C ALA A 142 -13.56 -6.25 24.33
N ARG A 143 -12.98 -5.98 23.16
CA ARG A 143 -12.19 -6.94 22.38
C ARG A 143 -10.67 -6.75 22.53
N MET A 144 -10.24 -5.74 23.28
CA MET A 144 -8.82 -5.49 23.52
C MET A 144 -8.31 -6.40 24.63
N THR A 145 -7.14 -6.97 24.40
CA THR A 145 -6.34 -7.67 25.41
C THR A 145 -5.68 -6.66 26.34
N THR A 146 -5.30 -7.10 27.55
CA THR A 146 -4.60 -6.26 28.52
C THR A 146 -3.30 -5.67 27.96
N LYS A 147 -2.59 -6.44 27.12
CA LYS A 147 -1.38 -5.97 26.44
C LYS A 147 -1.68 -4.81 25.49
N GLU A 148 -2.71 -4.95 24.66
CA GLU A 148 -3.11 -3.90 23.73
C GLU A 148 -3.54 -2.62 24.46
N VAL A 149 -4.23 -2.76 25.60
CA VAL A 149 -4.56 -1.60 26.44
C VAL A 149 -3.30 -0.94 27.00
N ALA A 150 -2.30 -1.71 27.44
CA ALA A 150 -1.03 -1.16 27.93
C ALA A 150 -0.29 -0.40 26.83
N ASP A 151 -0.14 -1.00 25.64
CA ASP A 151 0.50 -0.38 24.47
C ASP A 151 -0.22 0.93 24.07
N LEU A 152 -1.56 0.96 24.15
CA LEU A 152 -2.36 2.17 23.91
C LEU A 152 -2.09 3.26 24.96
N MET A 153 -2.02 2.89 26.25
CA MET A 153 -1.74 3.85 27.33
C MET A 153 -0.31 4.40 27.24
N GLU A 154 0.66 3.58 26.83
CA GLU A 154 2.02 4.00 26.55
C GLU A 154 2.07 4.99 25.37
N ALA A 155 1.41 4.68 24.25
CA ALA A 155 1.32 5.59 23.11
C ALA A 155 0.67 6.93 23.50
N TYR A 156 -0.36 6.89 24.35
CA TYR A 156 -1.02 8.09 24.87
C TYR A 156 -0.11 8.91 25.80
N SER A 157 0.63 8.28 26.72
CA SER A 157 1.53 9.00 27.63
C SER A 157 2.66 9.71 26.88
N LEU A 158 3.20 9.07 25.84
CA LEU A 158 4.18 9.66 24.92
C LEU A 158 3.60 10.86 24.18
N SER A 159 2.35 10.75 23.70
CA SER A 159 1.68 11.83 22.96
C SER A 159 1.43 13.10 23.79
N MET A 160 1.22 12.94 25.11
CA MET A 160 1.00 14.06 26.03
C MET A 160 2.29 14.62 26.64
N GLY A 161 3.45 14.04 26.30
CA GLY A 161 4.74 14.45 26.87
C GLY A 161 4.86 14.16 28.37
N VAL A 162 4.05 13.24 28.90
CA VAL A 162 4.05 12.85 30.33
C VAL A 162 5.18 11.84 30.64
N GLY A 163 5.90 11.37 29.61
CA GLY A 163 7.18 10.67 29.76
C GLY A 163 8.29 11.62 30.22
N SER A 164 8.79 11.40 31.43
CA SER A 164 9.77 12.22 32.14
C SER A 164 11.02 12.58 31.30
N PRO A 165 11.53 13.83 31.37
CA PRO A 165 12.84 14.22 30.84
C PRO A 165 14.03 13.42 31.39
N GLU A 166 13.83 12.64 32.45
CA GLU A 166 14.88 12.00 33.25
C GLU A 166 15.52 10.78 32.57
N GLU A 167 14.87 10.15 31.60
CA GLU A 167 15.47 9.03 30.84
C GLU A 167 16.38 9.51 29.69
N ARG A 168 16.29 10.79 29.30
CA ARG A 168 17.24 11.40 28.33
C ARG A 168 18.58 11.79 28.97
N ALA A 169 18.68 11.79 30.30
CA ALA A 169 19.90 12.17 31.01
C ALA A 169 20.91 11.00 31.17
N PHE A 170 20.46 9.74 31.08
CA PHE A 170 21.33 8.58 31.35
C PHE A 170 22.20 8.12 30.18
N THR A 171 21.97 8.60 28.95
CA THR A 171 22.84 8.30 27.80
C THR A 171 23.75 9.47 27.39
N ALA A 172 23.55 10.66 27.98
CA ALA A 172 24.42 11.82 27.75
C ALA A 172 25.61 11.92 28.75
N SER A 173 25.65 11.07 29.79
CA SER A 173 26.67 11.08 30.85
C SER A 173 27.74 9.98 30.71
N SER A 174 28.18 9.70 29.48
CA SER A 174 29.39 8.90 29.23
C SER A 174 30.25 9.49 28.10
N SER A 175 30.38 10.81 28.06
CA SER A 175 31.53 11.42 27.41
C SER A 175 32.70 11.49 28.41
N PRO A 176 33.82 10.79 28.14
CA PRO A 176 35.01 10.86 28.97
C PRO A 176 35.59 12.27 28.88
N PHE A 177 35.69 12.95 30.02
CA PHE A 177 36.35 14.23 30.15
C PHE A 177 37.77 14.16 29.57
N PRO A 178 38.15 15.01 28.59
CA PRO A 178 39.55 15.22 28.28
C PRO A 178 40.15 16.02 29.43
N SER A 179 41.03 15.38 30.20
CA SER A 179 41.85 16.02 31.22
C SER A 179 42.64 17.18 30.60
N LEU A 180 42.31 18.40 31.03
CA LEU A 180 43.08 19.61 30.75
C LEU A 180 44.48 19.48 31.38
N PRO A 181 45.56 19.83 30.66
CA PRO A 181 46.90 19.88 31.23
C PRO A 181 47.01 21.07 32.20
N ALA A 182 47.38 20.77 33.43
CA ALA A 182 47.76 21.76 34.44
C ALA A 182 48.97 22.56 33.95
N GLN A 183 48.81 23.88 33.86
CA GLN A 183 49.92 24.82 33.71
C GLN A 183 50.46 25.26 35.08
N ALA A 184 51.75 25.59 35.05
CA ALA A 184 52.46 26.59 35.85
C ALA A 184 53.16 26.16 37.15
N SER A 185 54.49 26.14 37.10
CA SER A 185 55.43 26.96 37.91
C SER A 185 56.85 26.40 37.65
N GLU A 186 57.70 27.03 36.85
CA GLU A 186 58.54 28.20 37.17
C GLU A 186 59.16 28.13 38.58
N GLN A 187 60.41 27.63 38.66
CA GLN A 187 61.33 28.06 39.71
C GLN A 187 62.78 28.06 39.21
N LYS A 188 63.45 29.14 39.58
CA LYS A 188 64.60 29.77 38.94
C LYS A 188 65.82 29.68 39.86
N GLY A 189 66.90 29.10 39.35
CA GLY A 189 68.32 29.40 39.62
C GLY A 189 68.91 28.91 40.96
N PRO A 190 70.15 29.32 41.26
CA PRO A 190 71.29 29.65 40.37
C PRO A 190 72.21 28.45 40.09
#